data_AF-A0A1I5R0Q6-F1
#
_entry.id   AF-A0A1I5R0Q6-F1
#
_cell.length_a   1.000
_cell.length_b   1.000
_cell.length_c   1.000
_cell.angle_alpha   90.00
_cell.angle_beta   90.00
_cell.angle_gamma   90.00
#
_symmetry.space_group_name_H-M   'P 1'
#
loop_
_entity.id
_entity.type
_entity.pdbx_description
1 polymer ?
#
loop_
_entity_poly.entity_id
_entity_poly.type
_entity_poly.pdbx_seq_one_letter_code
_entity_poly.pdbx_strand_id
1 'polypeptide(L)'
;MADVLAFIAALRDVHPDMARYGLNGGCFRVYLLLKQAFPDAEPWYDSAHVLTKIGDQFYDIRGQVEPVSIGEVPYMRMDPLCFNRAYGWDQPALNTDQQGVRHG
;
A
#
# COMPACT_ATOMS: atom_id res chain seq x y z
N MET A 1 -14.31 -9.51 -9.51
CA MET A 1 -13.32 -8.60 -8.89
C MET A 1 -13.41 -7.15 -9.38
N ALA A 2 -14.43 -6.77 -10.17
CA ALA A 2 -14.62 -5.38 -10.58
C ALA A 2 -14.76 -4.43 -9.37
N ASP A 3 -15.33 -4.92 -8.27
CA ASP A 3 -15.54 -4.14 -7.04
C ASP A 3 -14.22 -3.72 -6.35
N VAL A 4 -13.19 -4.58 -6.39
CA VAL A 4 -11.87 -4.26 -5.81
C VAL A 4 -11.19 -3.14 -6.59
N LEU A 5 -11.16 -3.26 -7.92
CA LEU A 5 -10.56 -2.24 -8.79
C LEU A 5 -11.33 -0.92 -8.73
N ALA A 6 -12.67 -0.98 -8.68
CA ALA A 6 -13.50 0.21 -8.50
C ALA A 6 -13.24 0.89 -7.15
N PHE A 7 -13.11 0.12 -6.07
CA PHE A 7 -12.75 0.67 -4.76
C PHE A 7 -11.37 1.33 -4.76
N ILE A 8 -10.36 0.67 -5.33
CA ILE A 8 -9.00 1.24 -5.43
C ILE A 8 -8.98 2.50 -6.29
N ALA A 9 -9.72 2.51 -7.40
CA ALA A 9 -9.88 3.70 -8.23
C ALA A 9 -10.52 4.84 -7.43
N ALA A 10 -11.64 4.60 -6.76
CA ALA A 10 -12.30 5.59 -5.93
C ALA A 10 -11.39 6.10 -4.80
N LEU A 11 -10.64 5.22 -4.14
CA LEU A 11 -9.67 5.59 -3.11
C LEU A 11 -8.59 6.51 -3.68
N ARG A 12 -8.01 6.15 -4.83
CA ARG A 12 -6.99 6.96 -5.51
C ARG A 12 -7.53 8.32 -5.94
N ASP A 13 -8.80 8.42 -6.29
CA ASP A 13 -9.44 9.67 -6.72
C ASP A 13 -9.78 10.62 -5.56
N VAL A 14 -9.68 10.17 -4.30
CA VAL A 14 -9.90 11.02 -3.11
C VAL A 14 -8.95 12.21 -3.08
N HIS A 15 -7.71 12.04 -3.55
CA HIS A 15 -6.71 13.11 -3.58
C HIS A 15 -5.69 12.87 -4.70
N PRO A 16 -5.24 13.91 -5.44
CA PRO A 16 -4.25 13.76 -6.51
C PRO A 16 -2.97 13.02 -6.09
N ASP A 17 -2.51 13.25 -4.85
CA ASP A 17 -1.32 12.60 -4.30
C ASP A 17 -1.58 11.22 -3.66
N MET A 18 -2.80 10.70 -3.68
CA MET A 18 -3.12 9.43 -3.00
C MET A 18 -2.28 8.27 -3.53
N ALA A 19 -2.04 8.22 -4.85
CA ALA A 19 -1.16 7.22 -5.45
C ALA A 19 0.28 7.36 -4.93
N ARG A 20 0.80 8.59 -4.80
CA ARG A 20 2.13 8.85 -4.25
C ARG A 20 2.20 8.41 -2.78
N TYR A 21 1.23 8.75 -1.95
CA TYR A 21 1.19 8.33 -0.55
C TYR A 21 1.12 6.81 -0.41
N GLY A 22 0.24 6.15 -1.19
CA GLY A 22 0.09 4.69 -1.18
C GLY A 22 1.35 3.93 -1.61
N LEU A 23 2.23 4.55 -2.40
CA LEU A 23 3.50 3.93 -2.83
C LEU A 23 4.69 4.28 -1.92
N ASN A 24 4.66 5.43 -1.24
CA ASN A 24 5.80 5.96 -0.47
C ASN A 24 5.50 5.89 1.02
N GLY A 25 5.52 4.69 1.58
CA GLY A 25 5.32 4.43 3.02
C GLY A 25 3.85 4.24 3.44
N GLY A 26 2.88 4.80 2.70
CA GLY A 26 1.45 4.61 2.98
C GLY A 26 0.86 3.28 2.51
N CYS A 27 1.64 2.39 1.89
CA CYS A 27 1.17 1.11 1.34
C CYS A 27 0.45 0.23 2.37
N PHE A 28 0.93 0.21 3.61
CA PHE A 28 0.27 -0.53 4.68
C PHE A 28 -1.11 0.03 5.02
N ARG A 29 -1.32 1.35 4.93
CA ARG A 29 -2.64 1.97 5.12
C ARG A 29 -3.61 1.61 4.01
N VAL A 30 -3.12 1.51 2.77
CA VAL A 30 -3.92 1.02 1.64
C VAL A 30 -4.40 -0.41 1.91
N TYR A 31 -3.50 -1.28 2.39
CA TYR A 31 -3.88 -2.63 2.85
C TYR A 31 -4.97 -2.58 3.94
N LEU A 32 -4.87 -1.73 4.95
CA LEU A 32 -5.88 -1.66 6.02
C LEU A 32 -7.27 -1.25 5.49
N LEU A 33 -7.31 -0.30 4.54
CA LEU A 33 -8.56 0.11 3.89
C LEU A 33 -9.15 -1.04 3.07
N LEU A 34 -8.32 -1.76 2.33
CA LEU A 34 -8.75 -2.94 1.58
C LEU A 34 -9.21 -4.06 2.51
N LYS A 35 -8.54 -4.29 3.64
CA LYS A 35 -8.96 -5.28 4.65
C LYS A 35 -10.31 -4.96 5.26
N GLN A 36 -10.61 -3.68 5.46
CA GLN A 36 -11.89 -3.22 5.97
C GLN A 36 -13.02 -3.45 4.94
N ALA A 37 -12.75 -3.23 3.65
CA ALA A 37 -13.74 -3.40 2.57
C ALA A 37 -13.89 -4.87 2.12
N PHE A 38 -12.80 -5.65 2.18
CA PHE A 38 -12.68 -7.02 1.71
C PHE A 38 -12.10 -7.89 2.84
N PRO A 39 -12.95 -8.56 3.64
CA PRO A 39 -12.52 -9.25 4.86
C PRO A 39 -11.55 -10.41 4.65
N ASP A 40 -11.47 -10.97 3.44
CA ASP A 40 -10.54 -12.04 3.04
C ASP A 40 -9.17 -11.52 2.62
N ALA A 41 -8.96 -10.20 2.56
CA ALA A 41 -7.68 -9.61 2.20
C ALA A 41 -6.55 -10.03 3.16
N GLU A 42 -5.37 -10.30 2.60
CA GLU A 42 -4.17 -10.69 3.34
C GLU A 42 -3.00 -9.75 3.05
N PRO A 43 -2.17 -9.43 4.06
CA PRO A 43 -0.99 -8.60 3.88
C PRO A 43 0.20 -9.43 3.39
N TRP A 44 0.74 -9.05 2.24
CA TRP A 44 1.96 -9.59 1.64
C TRP A 44 2.97 -8.47 1.39
N TYR A 45 4.25 -8.78 1.21
CA TYR A 45 5.26 -7.77 0.98
C TYR A 45 6.49 -8.30 0.25
N ASP A 46 7.23 -7.42 -0.42
CA ASP A 46 8.47 -7.71 -1.16
C ASP A 46 9.72 -7.15 -0.46
N SER A 47 9.66 -6.99 0.87
CA SER A 47 10.63 -6.27 1.71
C SER A 47 10.65 -4.73 1.55
N ALA A 48 9.99 -4.16 0.54
CA ALA A 48 9.93 -2.71 0.33
C ALA A 48 8.50 -2.14 0.30
N HIS A 49 7.53 -2.93 -0.17
CA HIS A 49 6.16 -2.52 -0.43
C HIS A 49 5.16 -3.55 0.08
N VAL A 50 4.07 -3.09 0.67
CA VAL A 50 2.97 -3.95 1.11
C VAL A 50 1.97 -4.12 -0.03
N LEU A 51 1.68 -5.37 -0.35
CA LEU A 51 0.69 -5.81 -1.31
C LEU A 51 -0.48 -6.47 -0.59
N THR A 52 -1.68 -6.26 -1.12
CA THR A 52 -2.90 -6.88 -0.59
C THR A 52 -3.27 -8.05 -1.49
N LYS A 53 -3.25 -9.27 -0.95
CA LYS A 53 -3.75 -10.45 -1.66
C LYS A 53 -5.25 -10.60 -1.38
N ILE A 54 -6.07 -10.71 -2.42
CA ILE A 54 -7.51 -10.99 -2.33
C ILE A 54 -7.81 -12.10 -3.33
N GLY A 55 -8.27 -13.26 -2.84
CA GLY A 55 -8.29 -14.49 -3.64
C GLY A 55 -6.90 -14.83 -4.17
N ASP A 56 -6.75 -14.94 -5.50
CA ASP A 56 -5.49 -15.31 -6.17
C ASP A 56 -4.73 -14.12 -6.76
N GLN A 57 -5.22 -12.90 -6.56
CA GLN A 57 -4.66 -11.69 -7.16
C GLN A 57 -4.04 -10.78 -6.10
N PHE A 58 -3.08 -9.96 -6.53
CA PHE A 58 -2.41 -8.96 -5.70
C PHE A 58 -2.80 -7.54 -6.11
N TYR A 59 -2.89 -6.67 -5.11
CA TYR A 59 -3.35 -5.30 -5.28
C TYR A 59 -2.50 -4.31 -4.48
N ASP A 60 -2.34 -3.12 -5.05
CA ASP A 60 -1.87 -1.92 -4.37
C ASP A 60 -2.69 -0.69 -4.81
N ILE A 61 -2.24 0.53 -4.50
CA ILE A 61 -2.97 1.76 -4.86
C ILE A 61 -3.09 2.00 -6.38
N ARG A 62 -2.29 1.31 -7.21
CA ARG A 62 -2.33 1.39 -8.67
C ARG A 62 -3.41 0.47 -9.25
N GLY A 63 -3.91 -0.49 -8.47
CA GLY A 63 -4.88 -1.50 -8.87
C GLY A 63 -4.31 -2.89 -8.71
N GLN A 64 -4.63 -3.78 -9.67
CA GLN A 64 -4.05 -5.11 -9.70
C GLN A 64 -2.57 -5.02 -10.09
N VAL A 65 -1.73 -5.76 -9.38
CA VAL A 65 -0.33 -5.93 -9.72
C VAL A 65 -0.06 -7.39 -10.01
N GLU A 66 0.71 -7.63 -11.06
CA GLU A 66 1.25 -8.94 -11.30
C GLU A 66 2.41 -9.19 -10.33
N PRO A 67 2.60 -10.43 -9.87
CA PRO A 67 3.77 -10.79 -9.10
C PRO A 67 5.03 -10.53 -9.92
N VAL A 68 5.69 -9.41 -9.65
CA VAL A 68 6.92 -9.07 -10.36
C VAL A 68 8.04 -9.86 -9.68
N SER A 69 8.63 -10.80 -10.41
CA SER A 69 9.87 -11.46 -10.04
C SER A 69 11.04 -10.48 -10.17
N ILE A 70 11.09 -9.47 -9.30
CA ILE A 70 12.24 -8.56 -9.19
C ILE A 70 13.31 -9.30 -8.38
N GLY A 71 14.18 -10.02 -9.09
CA GLY A 71 15.33 -10.70 -8.48
C GLY A 71 14.94 -11.78 -7.47
N GLU A 72 14.28 -12.84 -7.91
CA GLU A 72 14.08 -14.11 -7.17
C GLU A 72 13.47 -14.08 -5.76
N VAL A 73 13.16 -12.92 -5.17
CA VAL A 73 12.52 -12.85 -3.86
C VAL A 73 11.01 -12.95 -4.05
N PRO A 74 10.36 -14.08 -3.72
CA PRO A 74 8.91 -14.18 -3.81
C PRO A 74 8.27 -13.22 -2.80
N TYR A 75 7.07 -12.72 -3.10
CA TYR A 75 6.25 -12.06 -2.09
C TYR A 75 6.12 -12.95 -0.87
N MET A 76 6.32 -12.36 0.30
CA MET A 76 6.20 -13.05 1.57
C MET A 76 4.93 -12.59 2.25
N ARG A 77 4.21 -13.50 2.90
CA ARG A 77 3.15 -13.11 3.81
C ARG A 77 3.77 -12.37 4.99
N MET A 78 3.19 -11.24 5.39
CA MET A 78 3.72 -10.47 6.53
C MET A 78 3.52 -11.25 7.82
N ASP A 79 4.61 -11.44 8.58
CA ASP A 79 4.55 -11.91 9.95
C ASP A 79 4.10 -10.79 10.92
N PRO A 80 3.70 -11.11 12.17
CA PRO A 80 3.22 -10.11 13.12
C PRO A 80 4.21 -8.98 13.45
N LEU A 81 5.53 -9.25 13.46
CA LEU A 81 6.54 -8.22 13.73
C LEU A 81 6.64 -7.26 12.55
N CYS A 82 6.67 -7.77 11.32
CA CYS A 82 6.65 -6.95 10.10
C CYS A 82 5.38 -6.09 10.04
N PHE A 83 4.22 -6.71 10.31
CA PHE A 83 2.92 -6.05 10.34
C PHE A 83 2.89 -4.85 11.30
N ASN A 84 3.35 -5.04 12.55
CA ASN A 84 3.33 -3.99 13.56
C ASN A 84 4.28 -2.83 13.23
N ARG A 85 5.40 -3.10 12.55
CA ARG A 85 6.36 -2.06 12.16
C ARG A 85 5.94 -1.27 10.92
N ALA A 86 5.15 -1.87 10.03
CA ALA A 86 4.74 -1.25 8.77
C ALA A 86 3.91 0.04 8.96
N TYR A 87 3.25 0.20 10.11
CA TYR A 87 2.60 1.46 10.50
C TYR A 87 3.54 2.68 10.55
N GLY A 88 4.84 2.48 10.74
CA GLY A 88 5.82 3.55 10.85
C GLY A 88 6.56 3.86 9.55
N TRP A 89 6.26 3.16 8.45
CA TRP A 89 7.00 3.31 7.19
C TRP A 89 6.68 4.63 6.46
N ASP A 90 5.57 5.29 6.79
CA ASP A 90 5.14 6.59 6.25
C ASP A 90 5.71 7.80 7.01
N GLN A 91 6.36 7.60 8.16
CA GLN A 91 6.89 8.67 9.03
C GLN A 91 7.85 9.64 8.30
N PRO A 92 8.72 9.20 7.37
CA PRO A 92 9.51 10.13 6.56
C PRO A 92 8.69 10.81 5.46
N ALA A 93 7.70 10.11 4.88
CA ALA A 93 6.95 10.58 3.71
C ALA A 93 5.99 11.74 4.01
N LEU A 94 5.49 11.84 5.24
CA LEU A 94 4.65 12.95 5.70
C LEU A 94 5.46 14.22 6.05
N ASN A 95 6.77 14.07 6.32
CA ASN A 95 7.63 15.17 6.77
C ASN A 95 8.30 15.93 5.61
N THR A 96 8.38 15.33 4.42
CA THR A 96 9.05 15.97 3.26
C THR A 96 8.20 17.07 2.62
N ASP A 97 6.88 17.06 2.82
CA ASP A 97 5.96 18.07 2.26
C ASP A 97 5.80 19.30 3.20
N GLN A 98 6.35 19.28 4.43
CA GLN A 98 6.27 20.42 5.37
C GLN A 98 7.52 21.33 5.41
N GLN A 99 8.59 21.02 4.66
CA GLN A 99 9.81 21.84 4.66
C GLN A 99 9.83 22.97 3.60
N GLY A 100 8.64 23.40 3.14
CA GLY A 100 8.49 24.43 2.10
C GLY A 100 8.33 25.87 2.58
N VAL A 101 8.12 26.15 3.88
CA VAL A 101 7.95 27.53 4.36
C VAL A 101 9.17 27.95 5.18
N ARG A 102 10.18 28.45 4.47
CA ARG A 102 11.22 29.28 5.09
C ARG A 102 10.63 30.66 5.32
N HIS A 103 10.30 30.99 6.56
CA HIS A 103 10.15 32.38 6.98
C HIS A 103 11.54 33.02 7.00
N GLY A 104 11.72 34.05 6.16
CA GLY A 104 12.89 34.93 6.19
C GLY A 104 12.87 35.89 7.37
#